data_AF-A0A2E1Y847-F1
#
_entry.id   AF-A0A2E1Y847-F1
#
_cell.length_a   1.000
_cell.length_b   1.000
_cell.length_c   1.000
_cell.angle_alpha   90.00
_cell.angle_beta   90.00
_cell.angle_gamma   90.00
#
_symmetry.space_group_name_H-M   'P 1'
#
loop_
_entity.id
_entity.type
_entity.pdbx_description
1 polymer ?
#
loop_
_entity_poly.entity_id
_entity_poly.type
_entity_poly.pdbx_seq_one_letter_code
_entity_poly.pdbx_strand_id
1 'polypeptide(L)'
;MTSAEHRNAKFKKLLVPIGVGAFTGFIAAMAFLRLTDRGSGLSTSAEIAGLVGLIYIVAGLAVLGGALLPKAGAKLLNVEDADELRELKVQLIYSSIGMAAFGLALLIMALSGPGGWIAPTMGATLTIALIALGMVLSKFMNRHTDELQQALSRDAMALSFVLVGLIGGGWAILAHAQLSPAPAPLDWLTLVAGTLLVAAFWESGKRGMLTRGPN
;
A
#
# COMPACT_ATOMS: atom_id res chain seq x y z
N MET A 1 -37.09 2.30 -3.57
CA MET A 1 -36.24 1.53 -2.64
C MET A 1 -36.01 2.34 -1.38
N THR A 2 -36.11 1.73 -0.20
CA THR A 2 -35.90 2.46 1.05
C THR A 2 -34.39 2.67 1.31
N SER A 3 -34.01 3.66 2.12
CA SER A 3 -32.60 3.94 2.48
C SER A 3 -31.85 2.70 3.02
N ALA A 4 -32.58 1.77 3.65
CA ALA A 4 -32.02 0.51 4.13
C ALA A 4 -31.68 -0.50 3.02
N GLU A 5 -32.47 -0.56 1.94
CA GLU A 5 -32.23 -1.46 0.80
C GLU A 5 -31.01 -1.04 -0.02
N HIS A 6 -30.80 0.27 -0.23
CA HIS A 6 -29.61 0.78 -0.92
C HIS A 6 -28.31 0.48 -0.15
N ARG A 7 -28.34 0.60 1.18
CA ARG A 7 -27.18 0.27 2.03
C ARG A 7 -26.81 -1.22 1.94
N ASN A 8 -27.80 -2.11 1.93
CA ASN A 8 -27.57 -3.56 1.79
C ASN A 8 -27.03 -3.92 0.39
N ALA A 9 -27.51 -3.28 -0.67
CA ALA A 9 -27.00 -3.50 -2.02
C ALA A 9 -25.53 -3.05 -2.18
N LYS A 10 -25.16 -1.90 -1.60
CA LYS A 10 -23.78 -1.39 -1.59
C LYS A 10 -22.84 -2.29 -0.78
N PHE A 11 -23.27 -2.74 0.39
CA PHE A 11 -22.47 -3.67 1.21
C PHE A 11 -22.21 -5.00 0.50
N LYS A 12 -23.23 -5.55 -0.18
CA LYS A 12 -23.08 -6.78 -0.98
C LYS A 12 -22.06 -6.63 -2.12
N LYS A 13 -21.95 -5.45 -2.75
CA LYS A 13 -20.94 -5.20 -3.79
C LYS A 13 -19.51 -5.11 -3.25
N LEU A 14 -19.33 -4.62 -2.02
CA LEU A 14 -18.01 -4.56 -1.36
C LEU A 14 -17.51 -5.92 -0.88
N LEU A 15 -18.40 -6.91 -0.66
CA LEU A 15 -18.00 -8.24 -0.19
C LEU A 15 -17.04 -8.95 -1.14
N VAL A 16 -17.19 -8.78 -2.45
CA VAL A 16 -16.34 -9.46 -3.43
C VAL A 16 -14.91 -8.90 -3.43
N PRO A 17 -14.67 -7.58 -3.59
CA PRO A 17 -13.33 -7.01 -3.48
C PRO A 17 -12.68 -7.27 -2.11
N ILE A 18 -13.44 -7.13 -1.01
CA ILE A 18 -12.92 -7.41 0.33
C ILE A 18 -12.54 -8.88 0.47
N GLY A 19 -13.39 -9.81 0.02
CA GLY A 19 -13.13 -11.24 0.09
C GLY A 19 -11.93 -11.66 -0.74
N VAL A 20 -11.83 -11.19 -1.98
CA VAL A 20 -10.69 -11.47 -2.87
C VAL A 20 -9.40 -10.89 -2.30
N GLY A 21 -9.44 -9.65 -1.80
CA GLY A 21 -8.30 -8.99 -1.18
C GLY A 21 -7.84 -9.70 0.09
N ALA A 22 -8.76 -10.04 0.99
CA ALA A 22 -8.46 -10.75 2.23
C ALA A 22 -7.88 -12.14 1.97
N PHE A 23 -8.46 -12.90 1.04
CA PHE A 23 -7.97 -14.23 0.67
C PHE A 23 -6.56 -14.17 0.04
N THR A 24 -6.36 -13.25 -0.90
CA THR A 24 -5.06 -13.08 -1.57
C THR A 24 -3.99 -12.62 -0.58
N GLY A 25 -4.33 -11.66 0.29
CA GLY A 25 -3.45 -11.19 1.36
C GLY A 25 -3.10 -12.29 2.36
N PHE A 26 -4.08 -13.11 2.77
CA PHE A 26 -3.85 -14.25 3.66
C PHE A 26 -2.89 -15.27 3.05
N ILE A 27 -3.08 -15.65 1.79
CA ILE A 27 -2.17 -16.58 1.11
C ILE A 27 -0.77 -15.98 0.99
N ALA A 28 -0.65 -14.72 0.57
CA ALA A 28 0.63 -14.05 0.42
C ALA A 28 1.39 -13.95 1.76
N ALA A 29 0.70 -13.57 2.83
CA ALA A 29 1.26 -13.51 4.18
C ALA A 29 1.68 -14.90 4.67
N MET A 30 0.82 -15.91 4.54
CA MET A 30 1.14 -17.28 4.99
C MET A 30 2.32 -17.87 4.21
N ALA A 31 2.37 -17.65 2.89
CA ALA A 31 3.49 -18.08 2.06
C ALA A 31 4.79 -17.39 2.49
N PHE A 32 4.76 -16.07 2.72
CA PHE A 32 5.92 -15.32 3.19
C PHE A 32 6.43 -15.82 4.53
N LEU A 33 5.56 -15.93 5.53
CA LEU A 33 5.92 -16.40 6.86
C LEU A 33 6.52 -17.82 6.81
N ARG A 34 5.91 -18.75 6.06
CA ARG A 34 6.45 -20.11 5.91
C ARG A 34 7.79 -20.16 5.20
N LEU A 35 8.04 -19.26 4.24
CA LEU A 35 9.31 -19.19 3.54
C LEU A 35 10.41 -18.65 4.47
N THR A 36 10.08 -17.70 5.33
CA THR A 36 11.04 -17.00 6.20
C THR A 36 11.24 -17.67 7.56
N ASP A 37 10.39 -18.62 7.94
CA ASP A 37 10.44 -19.41 9.18
C ASP A 37 11.52 -20.52 9.16
N ARG A 38 12.71 -20.26 8.60
CA ARG A 38 13.83 -21.22 8.57
C ARG A 38 14.99 -20.73 9.44
N GLY A 39 15.41 -21.54 10.42
CA GLY A 39 16.52 -21.22 11.31
C GLY A 39 16.09 -20.31 12.46
N SER A 40 16.76 -19.17 12.67
CA SER A 40 16.41 -18.19 13.71
C SER A 40 15.23 -17.28 13.33
N GLY A 41 14.68 -17.40 12.12
CA GLY A 41 13.61 -16.54 11.61
C GLY A 41 14.07 -15.11 11.33
N LEU A 42 13.14 -14.30 10.82
CA LEU A 42 13.32 -12.85 10.69
C LEU A 42 13.11 -12.14 12.04
N SER A 43 13.69 -10.95 12.19
CA SER A 43 13.32 -10.08 13.30
C SER A 43 11.88 -9.59 13.14
N THR A 44 11.23 -9.20 14.25
CA THR A 44 9.86 -8.66 14.23
C THR A 44 9.73 -7.46 13.28
N SER A 45 10.70 -6.54 13.28
CA SER A 45 10.73 -5.40 12.34
C SER A 45 10.78 -5.83 10.88
N ALA A 46 11.60 -6.84 10.56
CA ALA A 46 11.71 -7.37 9.20
C ALA A 46 10.43 -8.10 8.77
N GLU A 47 9.81 -8.85 9.66
CA GLU A 47 8.54 -9.53 9.40
C GLU A 47 7.42 -8.53 9.09
N ILE A 48 7.26 -7.49 9.92
CA ILE A 48 6.26 -6.43 9.71
C ILE A 48 6.54 -5.70 8.39
N ALA A 49 7.79 -5.33 8.12
CA ALA A 49 8.17 -4.66 6.88
C ALA A 49 7.85 -5.52 5.64
N GLY A 50 8.14 -6.82 5.69
CA GLY A 50 7.83 -7.76 4.61
C GLY A 50 6.31 -7.87 4.37
N LEU A 51 5.52 -7.97 5.44
CA LEU A 51 4.06 -8.04 5.35
C LEU A 51 3.45 -6.75 4.78
N VAL A 52 3.92 -5.57 5.23
CA VAL A 52 3.49 -4.28 4.67
C VAL A 52 3.91 -4.16 3.20
N GLY A 53 5.12 -4.57 2.86
CA GLY A 53 5.60 -4.62 1.47
C GLY A 53 4.71 -5.49 0.58
N LEU A 54 4.27 -6.64 1.08
CA LEU A 54 3.35 -7.53 0.37
C LEU A 54 1.98 -6.90 0.14
N ILE A 55 1.44 -6.13 1.08
CA ILE A 55 0.18 -5.40 0.88
C ILE A 55 0.31 -4.46 -0.33
N TYR A 56 1.41 -3.71 -0.41
CA TYR A 56 1.69 -2.83 -1.54
C TYR A 56 1.85 -3.59 -2.86
N ILE A 57 2.56 -4.72 -2.87
CA ILE A 57 2.74 -5.55 -4.06
C ILE A 57 1.40 -6.13 -4.53
N VAL A 58 0.62 -6.74 -3.64
CA VAL A 58 -0.68 -7.33 -3.99
C VAL A 58 -1.65 -6.25 -4.47
N ALA A 59 -1.74 -5.11 -3.77
CA ALA A 59 -2.57 -4.01 -4.19
C ALA A 59 -2.13 -3.44 -5.55
N GLY A 60 -0.83 -3.21 -5.74
CA GLY A 60 -0.27 -2.74 -7.00
C GLY A 60 -0.57 -3.69 -8.16
N LEU A 61 -0.33 -4.99 -7.98
CA LEU A 61 -0.62 -5.99 -9.01
C LEU A 61 -2.12 -6.11 -9.32
N ALA A 62 -2.99 -6.03 -8.31
CA ALA A 62 -4.44 -6.03 -8.51
C ALA A 62 -4.90 -4.82 -9.34
N VAL A 63 -4.38 -3.63 -9.04
CA VAL A 63 -4.68 -2.38 -9.77
C VAL A 63 -4.11 -2.46 -11.20
N LEU A 64 -2.88 -2.95 -11.37
CA LEU A 64 -2.26 -3.14 -12.68
C LEU A 64 -3.07 -4.11 -13.54
N GLY A 65 -3.46 -5.25 -12.98
CA GLY A 65 -4.32 -6.23 -13.66
C GLY A 65 -5.66 -5.63 -14.06
N GLY A 66 -6.27 -4.82 -13.20
CA GLY A 66 -7.51 -4.10 -13.50
C GLY A 66 -7.35 -3.07 -14.63
N ALA A 67 -6.23 -2.36 -14.68
CA ALA A 67 -5.92 -1.38 -15.73
C ALA A 67 -5.60 -2.04 -17.09
N LEU A 68 -4.97 -3.21 -17.08
CA LEU A 68 -4.65 -3.98 -18.30
C LEU A 68 -5.86 -4.75 -18.84
N LEU A 69 -6.78 -5.16 -17.97
CA LEU A 69 -8.00 -5.92 -18.30
C LEU A 69 -9.27 -5.18 -17.82
N PRO A 70 -9.69 -4.06 -18.45
CA PRO A 70 -10.76 -3.19 -17.93
C PRO A 70 -12.08 -3.90 -17.63
N LYS A 71 -12.45 -4.90 -18.44
CA LYS A 71 -13.69 -5.69 -18.23
C LYS A 71 -13.67 -6.51 -16.93
N ALA A 72 -12.52 -7.09 -16.58
CA ALA A 72 -12.35 -7.82 -15.33
C ALA A 72 -12.08 -6.85 -14.17
N GLY A 73 -11.31 -5.79 -14.44
CA GLY A 73 -10.99 -4.70 -13.53
C GLY A 73 -12.22 -3.99 -12.99
N ALA A 74 -13.23 -3.72 -13.80
CA ALA A 74 -14.45 -3.04 -13.36
C ALA A 74 -15.15 -3.78 -12.19
N LYS A 75 -15.15 -5.13 -12.23
CA LYS A 75 -15.71 -5.95 -11.14
C LYS A 75 -14.80 -6.02 -9.91
N LEU A 76 -13.48 -6.12 -10.11
CA LEU A 76 -12.51 -6.26 -9.01
C LEU A 76 -12.28 -4.94 -8.27
N LEU A 77 -12.13 -3.86 -9.02
CA LEU A 77 -11.86 -2.51 -8.51
C LEU A 77 -13.15 -1.74 -8.17
N ASN A 78 -14.32 -2.36 -8.34
CA ASN A 78 -15.62 -1.76 -8.08
C ASN A 78 -15.79 -0.40 -8.80
N VAL A 79 -15.43 -0.36 -10.08
CA VAL A 79 -15.61 0.82 -10.96
C VAL A 79 -16.91 0.67 -11.74
N GLU A 80 -17.61 1.79 -11.94
CA GLU A 80 -18.96 1.82 -12.51
C GLU A 80 -18.97 1.46 -14.01
N ASP A 81 -18.00 1.98 -14.76
CA ASP A 81 -17.82 1.68 -16.17
C ASP A 81 -16.36 1.25 -16.48
N ALA A 82 -16.22 0.25 -17.34
CA ALA A 82 -14.92 -0.14 -17.88
C ALA A 82 -14.30 0.97 -18.75
N ASP A 83 -15.10 1.91 -19.26
CA ASP A 83 -14.61 3.07 -19.99
C ASP A 83 -13.90 4.10 -19.08
N GLU A 84 -14.33 4.27 -17.83
CA GLU A 84 -13.59 5.09 -16.83
C GLU A 84 -12.18 4.51 -16.60
N LEU A 85 -12.06 3.18 -16.52
CA LEU A 85 -10.76 2.51 -16.40
C LEU A 85 -9.87 2.71 -17.62
N ARG A 86 -10.45 2.91 -18.81
CA ARG A 86 -9.68 3.20 -20.03
C ARG A 86 -9.14 4.61 -20.03
N GLU A 87 -9.91 5.58 -19.55
CA GLU A 87 -9.48 6.97 -19.41
C GLU A 87 -8.37 7.12 -18.37
N LEU A 88 -8.50 6.45 -17.22
CA LEU A 88 -7.50 6.48 -16.15
C LEU A 88 -6.34 5.50 -16.35
N LYS A 89 -6.32 4.73 -17.45
CA LYS A 89 -5.39 3.61 -17.66
C LYS A 89 -3.93 3.99 -17.44
N VAL A 90 -3.48 5.08 -18.06
CA VAL A 90 -2.08 5.51 -17.98
C VAL A 90 -1.69 5.86 -16.55
N GLN A 91 -2.57 6.58 -15.85
CA GLN A 91 -2.35 6.93 -14.46
C GLN A 91 -2.31 5.69 -13.55
N LEU A 92 -3.25 4.75 -13.73
CA LEU A 92 -3.33 3.51 -12.96
C LEU A 92 -2.11 2.61 -13.19
N ILE A 93 -1.57 2.58 -14.41
CA ILE A 93 -0.33 1.82 -14.69
C ILE A 93 0.86 2.43 -13.95
N TYR A 94 1.06 3.75 -14.02
CA TYR A 94 2.17 4.36 -13.30
C TYR A 94 2.04 4.23 -11.78
N SER A 95 0.83 4.43 -11.24
CA SER A 95 0.58 4.30 -9.80
C SER A 95 0.79 2.86 -9.32
N SER A 96 0.28 1.86 -10.04
CA SER A 96 0.42 0.45 -9.68
C SER A 96 1.86 -0.04 -9.74
N ILE A 97 2.63 0.35 -10.77
CA ILE A 97 4.06 0.02 -10.84
C ILE A 97 4.81 0.72 -9.71
N GLY A 98 4.50 1.99 -9.42
CA GLY A 98 5.11 2.71 -8.30
C GLY A 98 4.81 2.07 -6.94
N MET A 99 3.56 1.66 -6.71
CA MET A 99 3.15 0.94 -5.50
C MET A 99 3.86 -0.41 -5.38
N ALA A 100 3.93 -1.20 -6.46
CA ALA A 100 4.63 -2.48 -6.46
C ALA A 100 6.14 -2.30 -6.23
N ALA A 101 6.76 -1.28 -6.83
CA ALA A 101 8.17 -0.95 -6.61
C ALA A 101 8.45 -0.56 -5.16
N PHE A 102 7.57 0.24 -4.54
CA PHE A 102 7.70 0.61 -3.13
C PHE A 102 7.50 -0.58 -2.18
N GLY A 103 6.51 -1.44 -2.46
CA GLY A 103 6.31 -2.68 -1.71
C GLY A 103 7.49 -3.65 -1.85
N LEU A 104 8.06 -3.76 -3.05
CA LEU A 104 9.25 -4.56 -3.31
C LEU A 104 10.48 -4.00 -2.60
N ALA A 105 10.62 -2.68 -2.51
CA ALA A 105 11.69 -2.04 -1.75
C ALA A 105 11.64 -2.43 -0.26
N LEU A 106 10.45 -2.43 0.36
CA LEU A 106 10.26 -2.89 1.73
C LEU A 106 10.53 -4.39 1.89
N LEU A 107 10.05 -5.21 0.96
CA LEU A 107 10.27 -6.65 0.98
C LEU A 107 11.77 -7.00 0.84
N ILE A 108 12.50 -6.32 -0.05
CA ILE A 108 13.94 -6.48 -0.19
C ILE A 108 14.65 -6.06 1.09
N MET A 109 14.27 -4.93 1.69
CA MET A 109 14.86 -4.51 2.96
C MET A 109 14.60 -5.49 4.09
N ALA A 110 13.39 -6.04 4.18
CA ALA A 110 13.02 -7.07 5.16
C ALA A 110 13.86 -8.34 5.01
N LEU A 111 14.20 -8.71 3.77
CA LEU A 111 15.03 -9.87 3.46
C LEU A 111 16.54 -9.55 3.47
N SER A 112 16.91 -8.29 3.63
CA SER A 112 18.29 -7.82 3.69
C SER A 112 18.72 -7.55 5.13
N GLY A 113 19.92 -7.99 5.50
CA GLY A 113 20.46 -7.76 6.84
C GLY A 113 21.28 -8.94 7.35
N PRO A 114 21.76 -8.87 8.61
CA PRO A 114 22.50 -9.97 9.22
C PRO A 114 21.64 -11.25 9.25
N GLY A 115 22.08 -12.30 8.54
CA GLY A 115 21.32 -13.54 8.40
C GLY A 115 20.18 -13.51 7.37
N GLY A 116 20.01 -12.40 6.65
CA GLY A 116 19.01 -12.26 5.57
C GLY A 116 19.41 -12.99 4.29
N TRP A 117 18.43 -13.22 3.42
CA TRP A 117 18.62 -13.91 2.14
C TRP A 117 19.31 -13.02 1.09
N ILE A 118 19.27 -11.72 1.31
CA ILE A 118 19.85 -10.70 0.43
C ILE A 118 21.03 -10.06 1.14
N ALA A 119 22.18 -10.00 0.47
CA ALA A 119 23.36 -9.31 0.99
C ALA A 119 23.03 -7.84 1.33
N PRO A 120 23.48 -7.29 2.49
CA PRO A 120 23.05 -5.97 2.95
C PRO A 120 23.29 -4.83 1.94
N THR A 121 24.45 -4.84 1.26
CA THR A 121 24.80 -3.83 0.25
C THR A 121 23.87 -3.91 -0.96
N MET A 122 23.61 -5.12 -1.45
CA MET A 122 22.68 -5.37 -2.55
C MET A 122 21.25 -4.95 -2.18
N GLY A 123 20.80 -5.28 -0.97
CA GLY A 123 19.49 -4.88 -0.46
C GLY A 123 19.31 -3.36 -0.43
N ALA A 124 20.30 -2.65 0.11
CA ALA A 124 20.28 -1.18 0.14
C ALA A 124 20.27 -0.57 -1.27
N THR A 125 21.14 -1.03 -2.17
CA THR A 125 21.22 -0.51 -3.55
C THR A 125 19.91 -0.72 -4.32
N LEU A 126 19.33 -1.92 -4.26
CA LEU A 126 18.07 -2.22 -4.93
C LEU A 126 16.90 -1.41 -4.35
N THR A 127 16.85 -1.25 -3.04
CA THR A 127 15.83 -0.45 -2.36
C THR A 127 15.88 1.02 -2.79
N ILE A 128 17.08 1.60 -2.82
CA ILE A 128 17.27 2.99 -3.30
C ILE A 128 16.84 3.12 -4.76
N ALA A 129 17.22 2.17 -5.62
CA ALA A 129 16.85 2.18 -7.03
C ALA A 129 15.32 2.09 -7.22
N LEU A 130 14.63 1.24 -6.44
CA LEU A 130 13.18 1.09 -6.50
C LEU A 130 12.43 2.33 -5.98
N ILE A 131 12.93 2.96 -4.91
CA ILE A 131 12.38 4.23 -4.43
C ILE A 131 12.55 5.33 -5.49
N ALA A 132 13.74 5.42 -6.10
CA ALA A 132 14.00 6.37 -7.17
C ALA A 132 13.09 6.13 -8.39
N LEU A 133 12.87 4.86 -8.75
CA LEU A 133 11.91 4.48 -9.79
C LEU A 133 10.49 4.96 -9.44
N GLY A 134 10.03 4.74 -8.20
CA GLY A 134 8.74 5.21 -7.73
C GLY A 134 8.57 6.74 -7.85
N MET A 135 9.61 7.50 -7.50
CA MET A 135 9.62 8.96 -7.67
C MET A 135 9.52 9.39 -9.13
N VAL A 136 10.27 8.72 -10.01
CA VAL A 136 10.23 8.97 -11.46
C VAL A 136 8.85 8.67 -12.04
N LEU A 137 8.26 7.53 -11.69
CA LEU A 137 6.91 7.14 -12.14
C LEU A 137 5.85 8.10 -11.60
N SER A 138 5.96 8.55 -10.35
CA SER A 138 5.06 9.57 -9.78
C SER A 138 5.12 10.88 -10.57
N LYS A 139 6.31 11.30 -11.01
CA LYS A 139 6.45 12.50 -11.85
C LYS A 139 5.75 12.36 -13.19
N PHE A 140 5.83 11.19 -13.83
CA PHE A 140 5.11 10.92 -15.07
C PHE A 140 3.59 10.83 -14.86
N MET A 141 3.17 10.17 -13.78
CA MET A 141 1.77 10.04 -13.38
C MET A 141 1.09 11.40 -13.17
N ASN A 142 1.79 12.37 -12.58
CA ASN A 142 1.22 13.69 -12.28
C ASN A 142 0.69 14.42 -13.52
N ARG A 143 1.21 14.13 -14.72
CA ARG A 143 0.70 14.71 -15.99
C ARG A 143 -0.68 14.18 -16.39
N HIS A 144 -1.08 13.06 -15.82
CA HIS A 144 -2.34 12.35 -16.09
C HIS A 144 -3.27 12.36 -14.88
N THR A 145 -2.95 13.12 -13.84
CA THR A 145 -3.74 13.19 -12.60
C THR A 145 -4.51 14.50 -12.59
N ASP A 146 -5.83 14.42 -12.42
CA ASP A 146 -6.69 15.60 -12.30
C ASP A 146 -6.46 16.38 -10.99
N GLU A 147 -7.04 17.58 -10.89
CA GLU A 147 -6.87 18.44 -9.72
C GLU A 147 -7.44 17.84 -8.43
N LEU A 148 -8.54 17.08 -8.54
CA LEU A 148 -9.21 16.48 -7.41
C LEU A 148 -8.33 15.39 -6.77
N GLN A 149 -7.72 14.53 -7.58
CA GLN A 149 -6.83 13.46 -7.18
C GLN A 149 -5.47 13.99 -6.72
N GLN A 150 -4.97 15.06 -7.33
CA GLN A 150 -3.78 15.75 -6.83
C GLN A 150 -4.03 16.33 -5.43
N ALA A 151 -5.19 16.95 -5.20
CA ALA A 151 -5.57 17.46 -3.89
C ALA A 151 -5.73 16.32 -2.87
N LEU A 152 -6.39 15.22 -3.25
CA LEU A 152 -6.52 14.03 -2.40
C LEU A 152 -5.16 13.44 -2.01
N SER A 153 -4.23 13.34 -2.97
CA SER A 153 -2.87 12.84 -2.72
C SER A 153 -2.13 13.75 -1.73
N ARG A 154 -2.25 15.07 -1.86
CA ARG A 154 -1.65 16.03 -0.93
C ARG A 154 -2.22 15.89 0.48
N ASP A 155 -3.53 15.75 0.61
CA ASP A 155 -4.18 15.56 1.91
C ASP A 155 -3.75 14.25 2.57
N ALA A 156 -3.69 13.16 1.80
CA ALA A 156 -3.21 11.86 2.30
C ALA A 156 -1.73 11.91 2.72
N MET A 157 -0.87 12.60 1.95
CA MET A 157 0.53 12.81 2.33
C MET A 157 0.64 13.66 3.61
N ALA A 158 -0.16 14.73 3.75
CA ALA A 158 -0.16 15.58 4.93
C ALA A 158 -0.59 14.80 6.18
N LEU A 159 -1.68 14.02 6.09
CA LEU A 159 -2.13 13.17 7.18
C LEU A 159 -1.09 12.09 7.52
N SER A 160 -0.49 11.44 6.52
CA SER A 160 0.58 10.46 6.74
C SER A 160 1.76 11.09 7.46
N PHE A 161 2.19 12.30 7.07
CA PHE A 161 3.26 13.02 7.74
C PHE A 161 2.95 13.30 9.21
N VAL A 162 1.72 13.73 9.51
CA VAL A 162 1.26 13.92 10.90
C VAL A 162 1.28 12.60 11.68
N LEU A 163 0.82 11.51 11.09
CA LEU A 163 0.83 10.19 11.73
C LEU A 163 2.25 9.67 12.00
N VAL A 164 3.18 9.85 11.05
CA VAL A 164 4.61 9.51 11.25
C VAL A 164 5.19 10.34 12.39
N GLY A 165 4.91 11.64 12.44
CA GLY A 165 5.36 12.52 13.51
C GLY A 165 4.80 12.11 14.87
N LEU A 166 3.51 11.77 14.94
CA LEU A 166 2.85 11.38 16.19
C LEU A 166 3.31 10.01 16.68
N ILE A 167 3.27 8.99 15.82
CA ILE A 167 3.58 7.61 16.19
C ILE A 167 5.10 7.43 16.30
N GLY A 168 5.84 7.80 15.24
CA GLY A 168 7.28 7.64 15.19
C GLY A 168 8.00 8.61 16.11
N GLY A 169 7.60 9.89 16.10
CA GLY A 169 8.15 10.88 17.02
C GLY A 169 7.81 10.58 18.48
N GLY A 170 6.57 10.16 18.76
CA GLY A 170 6.17 9.69 20.09
C GLY A 170 6.99 8.50 20.56
N TRP A 171 7.20 7.50 19.70
CA TRP A 171 8.06 6.36 20.01
C TRP A 171 9.52 6.78 20.22
N ALA A 172 10.06 7.68 19.41
CA ALA A 172 11.41 8.22 19.58
C ALA A 172 11.59 8.95 20.91
N ILE A 173 10.58 9.72 21.37
CA ILE A 173 10.59 10.39 22.68
C ILE A 173 10.63 9.37 23.80
N LEU A 174 9.78 8.33 23.75
CA LEU A 174 9.77 7.27 24.76
C LEU A 174 11.09 6.50 24.78
N ALA A 175 11.68 6.23 23.62
CA ALA A 175 12.99 5.58 23.52
C ALA A 175 14.11 6.45 24.11
N HIS A 176 14.10 7.76 23.81
CA HIS A 176 15.06 8.71 24.39
C HIS A 176 14.94 8.78 25.92
N ALA A 177 13.71 8.72 26.44
CA ALA A 177 13.43 8.67 27.87
C ALA A 177 13.68 7.29 28.52
N GLN A 178 14.18 6.30 27.78
CA GLN A 178 14.41 4.92 28.23
C GLN A 178 13.14 4.19 28.72
N LEU A 179 11.96 4.62 28.26
CA LEU A 179 10.66 4.02 28.59
C LEU A 179 10.23 2.93 27.60
N SER A 180 10.88 2.85 26.43
CA SER A 180 10.60 1.88 25.37
C SER A 180 11.89 1.56 24.59
N PRO A 181 12.02 0.37 23.96
CA PRO A 181 13.12 0.10 23.04
C PRO A 181 13.17 1.11 21.89
N ALA A 182 14.38 1.40 21.41
CA ALA A 182 14.56 2.27 20.25
C ALA A 182 13.97 1.63 18.99
N PRO A 183 13.24 2.40 18.15
CA PRO A 183 12.76 1.91 16.87
C PRO A 183 13.93 1.49 15.98
N ALA A 184 13.84 0.32 15.36
CA ALA A 184 14.82 -0.10 14.37
C ALA A 184 14.75 0.83 13.15
N PRO A 185 15.85 1.01 12.39
CA PRO A 185 15.82 1.82 11.18
C PRO A 185 14.76 1.37 10.16
N LEU A 186 14.49 0.06 10.10
CA LEU A 186 13.46 -0.51 9.23
C LEU A 186 12.03 -0.17 9.69
N ASP A 187 11.82 0.04 11.00
CA ASP A 187 10.51 0.42 11.54
C ASP A 187 10.09 1.79 11.02
N TRP A 188 11.03 2.71 10.80
CA TRP A 188 10.74 4.02 10.21
C TRP A 188 10.27 3.93 8.76
N LEU A 189 10.94 3.12 7.94
CA LEU A 189 10.52 2.89 6.55
C LEU A 189 9.12 2.27 6.49
N THR A 190 8.89 1.31 7.38
CA THR A 190 7.61 0.61 7.49
C THR A 190 6.51 1.52 8.02
N LEU A 191 6.83 2.41 8.97
CA LEU A 191 5.90 3.38 9.51
C LEU A 191 5.42 4.34 8.41
N VAL A 192 6.34 4.91 7.64
CA VAL A 192 5.99 5.80 6.50
C VAL A 192 5.06 5.11 5.51
N ALA A 193 5.33 3.84 5.21
CA ALA A 193 4.49 3.05 4.31
C ALA A 193 3.11 2.75 4.92
N GLY A 194 3.07 2.29 6.17
CA GLY A 194 1.83 1.96 6.86
C GLY A 194 0.92 3.17 7.03
N THR A 195 1.47 4.32 7.46
CA THR A 195 0.69 5.54 7.65
C THR A 195 0.20 6.10 6.32
N LEU A 196 0.93 5.93 5.23
CA LEU A 196 0.49 6.35 3.90
C LEU A 196 -0.72 5.54 3.43
N LEU A 197 -0.74 4.22 3.65
CA LEU A 197 -1.93 3.40 3.39
C LEU A 197 -3.12 3.87 4.21
N VAL A 198 -2.94 4.03 5.52
CA VAL A 198 -4.01 4.49 6.43
C VAL A 198 -4.55 5.85 5.98
N ALA A 199 -3.67 6.80 5.68
CA ALA A 199 -4.06 8.14 5.26
C ALA A 199 -4.79 8.14 3.91
N ALA A 200 -4.34 7.32 2.95
CA ALA A 200 -5.00 7.18 1.65
C ALA A 200 -6.44 6.65 1.80
N PHE A 201 -6.65 5.63 2.64
CA PHE A 201 -8.00 5.11 2.94
C PHE A 201 -8.85 6.14 3.69
N TRP A 202 -8.28 6.82 4.69
CA TRP A 202 -8.98 7.82 5.49
C TRP A 202 -9.51 8.98 4.64
N GLU A 203 -8.64 9.61 3.84
CA GLU A 203 -9.03 10.75 3.01
C GLU A 203 -9.97 10.36 1.86
N SER A 204 -9.79 9.16 1.29
CA SER A 204 -10.75 8.60 0.31
C SER A 204 -12.13 8.37 0.94
N GLY A 205 -12.16 7.87 2.18
CA GLY A 205 -13.38 7.63 2.94
C GLY A 205 -14.10 8.92 3.31
N LYS A 206 -13.37 9.93 3.80
CA LYS A 206 -13.89 11.26 4.16
C LYS A 206 -14.58 11.95 2.98
N ARG A 207 -14.11 11.73 1.75
CA ARG A 207 -14.70 12.25 0.51
C ARG A 207 -15.81 11.37 -0.07
N GLY A 208 -16.19 10.29 0.61
CA GLY A 208 -17.26 9.38 0.20
C GLY A 208 -16.88 8.46 -0.97
N MET A 209 -15.61 8.42 -1.39
CA MET A 209 -15.17 7.67 -2.57
C MET A 209 -15.22 6.16 -2.35
N LEU A 210 -15.17 5.69 -1.10
CA LEU A 210 -15.24 4.26 -0.75
C LEU A 210 -16.65 3.66 -0.84
N THR A 211 -17.70 4.49 -0.92
CA THR A 211 -19.11 4.05 -0.84
C THR A 211 -19.98 4.55 -2.00
N ARG A 212 -19.38 5.24 -2.98
CA ARG A 212 -20.03 5.57 -4.25
C ARG A 212 -20.14 4.30 -5.10
N GLY A 213 -21.20 3.54 -4.86
CA GLY A 213 -21.88 2.76 -5.89
C GLY A 213 -23.07 3.55 -6.43
N PRO A 214 -23.57 3.20 -7.64
CA PRO A 214 -24.36 4.06 -8.53
C PRO A 214 -25.58 4.67 -7.85
N ASN A 215 -25.95 5.85 -8.34
CA ASN A 215 -27.32 6.35 -8.25
C ASN A 215 -28.19 5.58 -9.25
#